data_AF-A0AAE1V1N4-F1
#
_entry.id   AF-A0AAE1V1N4-F1
#
_cell.length_a   1.000
_cell.length_b   1.000
_cell.length_c   1.000
_cell.angle_alpha   90.00
_cell.angle_beta   90.00
_cell.angle_gamma   90.00
#
_symmetry.space_group_name_H-M   'P 1'
#
loop_
_entity.id
_entity.type
_entity.pdbx_description
1 polymer ?
#
loop_
_entity_poly.entity_id
_entity_poly.type
_entity_poly.pdbx_seq_one_letter_code
_entity_poly.pdbx_strand_id
1 'polypeptide(L)'
;MFSEGCPPLPWDKENAYARDAVELYYEACPGVCLSKQDTLPYLLEGTAACHVEDFGNEESGSAQSSTKGSISQADAARWIKINEKRTLHNVLKEPRCVVPGIPVFWVVSRNSSFYKDFKSGNWSPPELP
;
A
#
# COMPACT_ATOMS: atom_id res chain seq x y z
N MET A 1 0.07 -17.73 5.49
CA MET A 1 -1.30 -17.34 5.11
C MET A 1 -1.85 -18.22 4.00
N PHE A 2 -1.12 -18.44 2.90
CA PHE A 2 -1.58 -19.24 1.76
C PHE A 2 -0.78 -20.55 1.54
N SER A 3 -0.05 -21.02 2.55
CA SER A 3 0.86 -22.15 2.42
C SER A 3 0.14 -23.50 2.49
N GLU A 4 0.76 -24.55 1.94
CA GLU A 4 0.33 -25.93 2.18
C GLU A 4 0.30 -26.23 3.68
N GLY A 5 -0.84 -26.70 4.19
CA GLY A 5 -1.08 -26.94 5.61
C GLY A 5 -1.76 -25.80 6.38
N CYS A 6 -1.98 -24.63 5.77
CA CYS A 6 -2.91 -23.64 6.33
C CYS A 6 -4.36 -24.15 6.19
N PRO A 7 -5.25 -23.85 7.15
CA PRO A 7 -6.68 -24.16 7.00
C PRO A 7 -7.24 -23.44 5.77
N PRO A 8 -8.22 -24.03 5.07
CA PRO A 8 -8.83 -23.41 3.90
C PRO A 8 -9.47 -22.08 4.28
N LEU A 9 -9.38 -21.10 3.38
CA LEU A 9 -10.00 -19.80 3.59
C LEU A 9 -11.53 -19.97 3.46
N PRO A 10 -12.33 -19.65 4.49
CA PRO A 10 -13.76 -19.97 4.51
C PRO A 10 -14.57 -19.26 3.41
N TRP A 11 -14.02 -18.14 2.89
CA TRP A 11 -14.61 -17.38 1.79
C TRP A 11 -14.12 -17.83 0.40
N ASP A 12 -13.02 -18.59 0.31
CA ASP A 12 -12.43 -19.03 -0.96
C ASP A 12 -12.96 -20.40 -1.39
N LYS A 13 -14.25 -20.45 -1.74
CA LYS A 13 -14.94 -21.70 -2.11
C LYS A 13 -14.33 -22.39 -3.33
N GLU A 14 -13.68 -21.63 -4.20
CA GLU A 14 -13.06 -22.11 -5.44
C GLU A 14 -11.58 -22.49 -5.25
N ASN A 15 -11.04 -22.32 -4.03
CA ASN A 15 -9.62 -22.52 -3.72
C ASN A 15 -8.69 -21.75 -4.69
N ALA A 16 -9.09 -20.53 -5.05
CA ALA A 16 -8.36 -19.71 -6.00
C ALA A 16 -7.11 -19.09 -5.36
N TYR A 17 -7.07 -18.91 -4.03
CA TYR A 17 -6.00 -18.22 -3.30
C TYR A 17 -4.94 -19.20 -2.78
N ALA A 18 -4.28 -19.91 -3.70
CA ALA A 18 -3.10 -20.71 -3.41
C ALA A 18 -1.80 -19.86 -3.42
N ARG A 19 -0.75 -20.33 -2.76
CA ARG A 19 0.52 -19.58 -2.59
C ARG A 19 1.14 -19.13 -3.90
N ASP A 20 1.08 -19.99 -4.91
CA ASP A 20 1.63 -19.77 -6.25
C ASP A 20 0.72 -18.91 -7.12
N ALA A 21 -0.60 -18.90 -6.87
CA ALA A 21 -1.60 -18.15 -7.63
C ALA A 21 -1.72 -16.66 -7.22
N VAL A 22 -1.41 -16.33 -5.97
CA VAL A 22 -1.56 -14.97 -5.44
C VAL A 22 -0.45 -14.01 -5.89
N GLU A 23 -0.82 -12.75 -6.04
CA GLU A 23 0.07 -11.63 -6.28
C GLU A 23 -0.22 -10.50 -5.30
N LEU A 24 0.80 -9.72 -4.96
CA LEU A 24 0.72 -8.62 -4.01
C LEU A 24 0.83 -7.28 -4.74
N TYR A 25 -0.03 -6.33 -4.37
CA TYR A 25 -0.11 -5.01 -4.99
C TYR A 25 -0.24 -3.90 -3.95
N TYR A 26 0.25 -2.71 -4.27
CA TYR A 26 -0.15 -1.46 -3.60
C TYR A 26 -0.78 -0.51 -4.62
N GLU A 27 -1.61 0.41 -4.14
CA GLU A 27 -2.16 1.48 -4.97
C GLU A 27 -1.13 2.59 -5.14
N ALA A 28 -0.78 2.93 -6.38
CA ALA A 28 -0.02 4.13 -6.68
C ALA A 28 -0.93 5.34 -6.43
N CYS A 29 -0.81 5.96 -5.26
CA CYS A 29 -1.56 7.18 -4.99
C CYS A 29 -0.92 8.34 -5.76
N PRO A 30 -1.70 9.12 -6.53
CA PRO A 30 -1.29 10.45 -6.97
C PRO A 30 -1.42 11.50 -5.84
N GLY A 31 -1.73 11.07 -4.61
CA GLY A 31 -1.94 11.92 -3.45
C GLY A 31 -0.64 12.53 -2.89
N VAL A 32 -0.81 13.61 -2.12
CA VAL A 32 0.29 14.28 -1.42
C VAL A 32 0.80 13.37 -0.31
N CYS A 33 2.11 13.06 -0.30
CA CYS A 33 2.74 12.39 0.82
C CYS A 33 2.53 13.22 2.09
N LEU A 34 1.98 12.60 3.14
CA LEU A 34 1.93 13.21 4.46
C LEU A 34 3.35 13.48 4.95
N SER A 35 3.59 14.67 5.50
CA SER A 35 4.87 14.95 6.13
C SER A 35 5.05 14.07 7.37
N LYS A 36 6.29 13.98 7.89
CA LYS A 36 6.51 13.30 9.18
C LYS A 36 5.66 13.89 10.30
N GLN A 37 5.44 15.21 10.25
CA GLN A 37 4.61 15.94 11.21
C GLN A 37 3.14 15.56 11.10
N ASP A 38 2.66 15.25 9.89
CA ASP A 38 1.27 14.82 9.68
C ASP A 38 1.09 13.32 10.00
N THR A 39 2.10 12.49 9.77
CA THR A 39 2.00 11.02 9.91
C THR A 39 2.02 10.56 11.37
N LEU A 40 2.84 11.19 12.22
CA LEU A 40 3.02 10.79 13.62
C LEU A 40 1.73 10.91 14.46
N PRO A 41 0.95 12.01 14.36
CA PRO A 41 -0.33 12.12 15.05
C PRO A 41 -1.29 10.96 14.74
N TYR A 42 -1.43 10.57 13.46
CA TYR A 42 -2.28 9.44 13.07
C TYR A 42 -1.81 8.10 13.66
N LEU A 43 -0.49 7.89 13.79
CA LEU A 43 0.06 6.66 14.36
C LEU A 43 -0.06 6.60 15.89
N LEU A 44 -0.01 7.76 16.54
CA LEU A 44 -0.03 7.88 18.00
C LEU A 44 -1.44 8.14 18.55
N GLU A 45 -2.43 8.38 17.69
CA GLU A 45 -3.82 8.58 18.08
C GLU A 45 -4.32 7.41 18.96
N GLY A 46 -4.92 7.74 20.10
CA GLY A 46 -5.37 6.75 21.09
C GLY A 46 -4.26 6.18 22.00
N THR A 47 -3.01 6.60 21.84
CA THR A 47 -1.90 6.25 22.75
C THR A 47 -1.57 7.40 23.70
N ALA A 48 -0.89 7.11 24.82
CA ALA A 48 -0.42 8.14 25.75
C ALA A 48 0.57 9.15 25.13
N ALA A 49 1.13 8.83 23.96
CA ALA A 49 2.06 9.67 23.21
C ALA A 49 1.35 10.60 22.19
N CYS A 50 0.02 10.61 22.11
CA CYS A 50 -0.72 11.48 21.18
C CYS A 50 -0.52 12.99 21.43
N HIS A 51 -0.02 13.38 22.60
CA HIS A 51 0.22 14.77 23.01
C HIS A 51 1.66 15.27 22.75
N VAL A 52 2.53 14.46 22.13
CA VAL A 52 3.91 14.87 21.87
C VAL A 52 3.97 15.68 20.56
N GLU A 53 4.02 17.00 20.70
CA GLU A 53 3.99 17.94 19.56
C GLU A 53 5.39 18.34 19.04
N ASP A 54 6.47 17.93 19.69
CA ASP A 54 7.84 18.33 19.33
C ASP A 54 8.76 17.11 19.20
N PHE A 55 9.02 16.71 17.95
CA PHE A 55 10.09 15.80 17.60
C PHE A 55 11.12 16.61 16.82
N GLY A 56 12.23 16.92 17.49
CA GLY A 56 13.25 17.85 17.04
C GLY A 56 13.55 17.83 15.54
N ASN A 57 13.61 19.03 14.98
CA ASN A 57 14.04 19.29 13.61
C ASN A 57 15.56 19.05 13.47
N GLU A 58 15.96 17.80 13.26
CA GLU A 58 17.30 17.47 12.78
C GLU A 58 17.28 17.42 11.24
N GLU A 59 17.14 18.60 10.63
CA GLU A 59 17.36 18.80 9.21
C GLU A 59 18.87 18.72 8.92
N SER A 60 19.31 17.59 8.38
CA SER A 60 20.45 17.57 7.47
C SER A 60 20.20 16.55 6.39
N GLY A 61 19.68 17.03 5.25
CA GLY A 61 19.58 16.21 4.05
C GLY A 61 18.33 16.46 3.20
N SER A 62 18.18 17.68 2.67
CA SER A 62 17.49 17.97 1.41
C SER A 62 16.06 17.42 1.30
N ALA A 63 15.10 18.08 1.96
CA ALA A 63 13.71 18.08 1.52
C ALA A 63 13.58 18.93 0.25
N GLN A 64 14.10 18.41 -0.87
CA GLN A 64 13.66 18.90 -2.16
C GLN A 64 12.20 18.49 -2.30
N SER A 65 11.32 19.48 -2.12
CA SER A 65 9.99 19.51 -2.73
C SER A 65 10.16 19.09 -4.19
N SER A 66 9.98 17.80 -4.44
CA SER A 66 10.13 17.21 -5.76
C SER A 66 8.81 17.35 -6.47
N THR A 67 8.43 18.59 -6.77
CA THR A 67 7.57 18.88 -7.92
C THR A 67 8.38 18.62 -9.18
N LYS A 68 8.60 17.35 -9.55
CA LYS A 68 8.99 16.98 -10.91
C LYS A 68 8.78 15.49 -11.16
N GLY A 69 7.56 15.20 -11.57
CA GLY A 69 7.13 13.91 -12.05
C GLY A 69 5.65 13.97 -12.39
N SER A 70 5.26 14.92 -13.26
CA SER A 70 3.99 14.77 -13.98
C SER A 70 4.16 13.54 -14.88
N ILE A 71 3.91 12.37 -14.30
CA ILE A 71 3.53 11.21 -15.07
C ILE A 71 2.14 11.59 -15.58
N SER A 72 1.94 11.59 -16.90
CA SER A 72 0.61 11.69 -17.48
C SER A 72 -0.29 10.70 -16.74
N GLN A 73 -1.29 11.23 -16.04
CA GLN A 73 -2.25 10.47 -15.23
C GLN A 73 -2.96 9.36 -16.03
N ALA A 74 -2.90 9.45 -17.36
CA ALA A 74 -3.47 8.50 -18.32
C ALA A 74 -2.70 7.16 -18.45
N ASP A 75 -1.41 7.10 -18.11
CA ASP A 75 -0.57 5.90 -18.39
C ASP A 75 0.01 5.22 -17.13
N ALA A 76 -0.18 5.81 -15.94
CA ALA A 76 0.31 5.20 -14.71
C ALA A 76 -0.65 4.11 -14.24
N ALA A 77 -0.17 2.86 -14.21
CA ALA A 77 -0.94 1.75 -13.66
C ALA A 77 -1.31 2.03 -12.18
N ARG A 78 -2.61 2.11 -11.87
CA ARG A 78 -3.15 2.29 -10.50
C ARG A 78 -2.56 1.26 -9.52
N TRP A 79 -2.40 0.02 -9.98
CA TRP A 79 -1.93 -1.09 -9.16
C TRP A 79 -0.47 -1.43 -9.46
N ILE A 80 0.40 -1.22 -8.48
CA ILE A 80 1.82 -1.55 -8.59
C ILE A 80 2.07 -2.92 -7.98
N LYS A 81 2.52 -3.87 -8.81
CA LYS A 81 2.86 -5.22 -8.38
C LYS A 81 4.12 -5.20 -7.51
N ILE A 82 4.06 -5.89 -6.38
CA ILE A 82 5.16 -6.03 -5.43
C ILE A 82 5.90 -7.34 -5.70
N ASN A 83 7.23 -7.28 -5.69
CA ASN A 83 8.04 -8.48 -5.56
C ASN A 83 8.06 -8.91 -4.09
N GLU A 84 7.37 -10.02 -3.80
CA GLU A 84 7.24 -10.61 -2.45
C GLU A 84 8.57 -10.97 -1.77
N LYS A 85 9.69 -11.03 -2.51
CA LYS A 85 11.02 -11.26 -1.93
C LYS A 85 11.62 -10.00 -1.30
N ARG A 86 10.98 -8.84 -1.47
CA ARG A 86 11.45 -7.58 -0.89
C ARG A 86 10.97 -7.42 0.54
N THR A 87 11.78 -6.74 1.33
CA THR A 87 11.38 -6.31 2.66
C THR A 87 10.33 -5.22 2.59
N LEU A 88 9.45 -5.18 3.59
CA LEU A 88 8.45 -4.12 3.73
C LEU A 88 9.11 -2.73 3.71
N HIS A 89 10.22 -2.54 4.43
CA HIS A 89 11.00 -1.29 4.42
C HIS A 89 11.37 -0.84 3.01
N ASN A 90 11.86 -1.77 2.17
CA ASN A 90 12.28 -1.43 0.81
C ASN A 90 11.08 -1.10 -0.09
N VAL A 91 9.90 -1.64 0.17
CA VAL A 91 8.67 -1.30 -0.56
C VAL A 91 8.16 0.08 -0.13
N LEU A 92 8.10 0.35 1.17
CA LEU A 92 7.60 1.62 1.72
C LEU A 92 8.50 2.82 1.41
N LYS A 93 9.79 2.60 1.16
CA LYS A 93 10.73 3.68 0.77
C LYS A 93 10.55 4.11 -0.71
N GLU A 94 9.76 3.39 -1.51
CA GLU A 94 9.60 3.76 -2.91
C GLU A 94 8.87 5.10 -3.07
N PRO A 95 9.36 6.01 -3.94
CA PRO A 95 8.72 7.31 -4.16
C PRO A 95 7.26 7.24 -4.64
N ARG A 96 6.84 6.09 -5.18
CA ARG A 96 5.49 5.85 -5.69
C ARG A 96 4.58 5.18 -4.66
N CYS A 97 5.13 4.70 -3.55
CA CYS A 97 4.38 4.09 -2.47
C CYS A 97 3.99 5.21 -1.48
N VAL A 98 2.84 5.82 -1.71
CA VAL A 98 2.26 6.81 -0.78
C VAL A 98 1.32 6.07 0.13
N VAL A 99 1.63 6.04 1.43
CA VAL A 99 0.79 5.41 2.44
C VAL A 99 0.11 6.49 3.27
N PRO A 100 -1.20 6.74 3.10
CA PRO A 100 -1.96 7.58 4.01
C PRO A 100 -2.26 6.80 5.29
N GLY A 101 -1.34 6.82 6.25
CA GLY A 101 -1.49 6.14 7.55
C GLY A 101 -0.97 4.71 7.58
N ILE A 102 -1.86 3.72 7.67
CA ILE A 102 -1.48 2.29 7.77
C ILE A 102 -1.24 1.72 6.37
N PRO A 103 -0.10 1.05 6.09
CA PRO A 103 0.15 0.42 4.80
C PRO A 103 -0.92 -0.61 4.42
N VAL A 104 -1.60 -0.37 3.30
CA VAL A 104 -2.58 -1.30 2.72
C VAL A 104 -1.96 -2.01 1.53
N PHE A 105 -2.04 -3.34 1.55
CA PHE A 105 -1.62 -4.19 0.45
C PHE A 105 -2.79 -5.06 -0.02
N TRP A 106 -2.91 -5.19 -1.33
CA TRP A 106 -3.92 -6.01 -1.98
C TRP A 106 -3.32 -7.35 -2.37
N VAL A 107 -3.92 -8.43 -1.88
CA VAL A 107 -3.60 -9.79 -2.32
C VAL A 107 -4.66 -10.21 -3.31
N VAL A 108 -4.26 -10.52 -4.54
CA VAL A 108 -5.19 -10.89 -5.61
C VAL A 108 -4.73 -12.19 -6.25
N SER A 109 -5.63 -13.18 -6.35
CA SER A 109 -5.33 -14.42 -7.07
C SER A 109 -5.47 -14.24 -8.58
N ARG A 110 -4.48 -14.70 -9.35
CA ARG A 110 -4.55 -14.79 -10.82
C ARG A 110 -5.63 -15.75 -11.31
N ASN A 111 -6.04 -16.69 -10.48
CA ASN A 111 -7.05 -17.69 -10.81
C ASN A 111 -8.48 -17.19 -10.53
N SER A 112 -8.62 -16.07 -9.83
CA SER A 112 -9.93 -15.46 -9.58
C SER A 112 -10.48 -14.78 -10.83
N SER A 113 -11.78 -14.89 -11.06
CA SER A 113 -12.50 -14.13 -12.10
C SER A 113 -12.30 -12.62 -11.95
N PHE A 114 -12.15 -12.14 -10.71
CA PHE A 114 -11.91 -10.74 -10.37
C PHE A 114 -10.56 -10.20 -10.84
N TYR A 115 -9.58 -11.06 -11.13
CA TYR A 115 -8.22 -10.62 -11.49
C TYR A 115 -8.20 -9.64 -12.68
N LYS A 116 -9.04 -9.89 -13.69
CA LYS A 116 -9.15 -9.03 -14.87
C LYS A 116 -9.69 -7.64 -14.51
N ASP A 117 -10.72 -7.59 -13.67
CA ASP A 117 -11.35 -6.35 -13.24
C ASP A 117 -10.38 -5.54 -12.37
N PHE A 118 -9.67 -6.19 -11.46
CA PHE A 118 -8.61 -5.56 -10.66
C PHE A 118 -7.52 -4.96 -11.57
N LYS A 119 -6.96 -5.76 -12.49
CA LYS A 119 -5.89 -5.32 -13.38
C LYS A 119 -6.30 -4.23 -14.37
N SER A 120 -7.58 -4.08 -14.67
CA SER A 120 -8.09 -3.00 -15.51
C SER A 120 -7.86 -1.61 -14.91
N GLY A 121 -7.62 -1.52 -13.60
CA GLY A 121 -7.46 -0.23 -12.89
C GLY A 121 -8.77 0.50 -12.62
N ASN A 122 -9.91 -0.02 -13.10
CA ASN A 122 -11.23 0.60 -12.90
C ASN A 122 -11.86 0.27 -11.55
N TRP A 123 -11.40 -0.80 -10.91
CA TRP A 123 -11.87 -1.15 -9.57
C TRP A 123 -11.25 -0.24 -8.50
N SER A 124 -12.05 0.13 -7.50
CA SER A 124 -11.63 0.86 -6.30
C SER A 124 -12.08 0.12 -5.06
N PRO A 125 -11.33 0.22 -3.94
CA PRO A 125 -11.74 -0.33 -2.67
C PRO A 125 -13.11 0.22 -2.23
N PRO A 126 -13.90 -0.57 -1.48
CA PRO A 126 -15.08 -0.06 -0.79
C PRO A 126 -14.68 1.07 0.17
N GLU A 127 -15.49 2.13 0.23
CA GLU A 127 -15.33 3.17 1.24
C GLU A 127 -15.58 2.56 2.62
N LEU A 128 -14.69 2.85 3.57
CA LEU A 128 -14.92 2.49 4.96
C LEU A 128 -16.08 3.36 5.50
N PRO A 129 -17.07 2.75 6.18
CA PRO A 129 -18.23 3.47 6.72
C PRO A 129 -17.87 4.43 7.85
#